data_AF-A0A844EGM5-F1
#
_entry.id   AF-A0A844EGM5-F1
#
_cell.length_a   1.000
_cell.length_b   1.000
_cell.length_c   1.000
_cell.angle_alpha   90.00
_cell.angle_beta   90.00
_cell.angle_gamma   90.00
#
_symmetry.space_group_name_H-M   'P 1'
#
loop_
_entity.id
_entity.type
_entity.pdbx_description
1 polymer ?
#
loop_
_entity_poly.entity_id
_entity_poly.type
_entity_poly.pdbx_seq_one_letter_code
_entity_poly.pdbx_strand_id
1 'polypeptide(L)'
;LPDARGHGDSQGNYIGYGWPDRLDYVKWIKRVIRHNGANSEIAVFGTSMGGATTMMVSGVKGLPRQVKAFVEDCGYTDVYSEIAYQAKEMYHLPTFPLVDIVRGINH
;
A
#
# COMPACT_ATOMS: atom_id res chain seq x y z
N LEU A 1 -2.47 6.11 -14.47
CA LEU A 1 -2.47 5.28 -13.23
C LEU A 1 -3.63 5.77 -12.38
N PRO A 2 -4.42 4.88 -11.74
CA PRO A 2 -5.48 5.33 -10.83
C PRO A 2 -4.87 5.91 -9.56
N ASP A 3 -5.49 6.94 -8.99
CA ASP A 3 -5.06 7.51 -7.72
C ASP A 3 -5.30 6.52 -6.58
N ALA A 4 -4.32 6.41 -5.67
CA ALA A 4 -4.45 5.62 -4.44
C ALA A 4 -5.58 6.17 -3.56
N ARG A 5 -6.14 5.34 -2.68
CA ARG A 5 -7.22 5.78 -1.79
C ARG A 5 -6.72 6.96 -0.93
N GLY A 6 -7.52 8.01 -0.82
CA GLY A 6 -7.15 9.23 -0.09
C GLY A 6 -6.04 10.07 -0.71
N HIS A 7 -5.76 9.90 -2.01
CA HIS A 7 -4.86 10.75 -2.80
C HIS A 7 -5.58 11.26 -4.06
N GLY A 8 -5.27 12.47 -4.51
CA GLY A 8 -5.83 13.04 -5.74
C GLY A 8 -7.36 13.09 -5.72
N ASP A 9 -8.00 12.55 -6.75
CA ASP A 9 -9.47 12.52 -6.88
C ASP A 9 -10.10 11.26 -6.24
N SER A 10 -9.30 10.37 -5.63
CA SER A 10 -9.77 9.14 -5.00
C SER A 10 -10.29 9.38 -3.57
N GLN A 11 -11.53 8.94 -3.31
CA GLN A 11 -12.22 9.08 -2.01
C GLN A 11 -11.39 8.53 -0.82
N GLY A 12 -11.49 9.20 0.33
CA GLY A 12 -10.82 8.84 1.59
C GLY A 12 -10.11 10.04 2.22
N ASN A 13 -10.03 10.09 3.56
CA ASN A 13 -9.41 11.21 4.30
C ASN A 13 -8.13 10.80 5.06
N TYR A 14 -7.57 9.62 4.77
CA TYR A 14 -6.35 9.14 5.42
C TYR A 14 -5.45 8.38 4.44
N ILE A 15 -4.15 8.58 4.58
CA ILE A 15 -3.12 7.84 3.84
C ILE A 15 -3.04 6.43 4.43
N GLY A 16 -3.29 5.43 3.59
CA GLY A 16 -3.33 4.03 3.99
C GLY A 16 -1.98 3.37 4.22
N TYR A 17 -0.88 4.01 3.76
CA TYR A 17 0.45 3.40 3.74
C TYR A 17 0.43 1.99 3.13
N GLY A 18 -0.33 1.80 2.04
CA GLY A 18 -0.37 0.56 1.29
C GLY A 18 -1.24 -0.55 1.87
N TRP A 19 -1.56 -0.53 3.17
CA TRP A 19 -2.34 -1.61 3.78
C TRP A 19 -3.76 -1.67 3.21
N PRO A 20 -4.62 -0.65 3.32
CA PRO A 20 -5.93 -0.69 2.70
C PRO A 20 -5.85 -0.74 1.17
N ASP A 21 -4.84 -0.08 0.58
CA ASP A 21 -4.64 0.02 -0.88
C ASP A 21 -4.38 -1.34 -1.52
N ARG A 22 -3.76 -2.29 -0.80
CA ARG A 22 -3.50 -3.64 -1.30
C ARG A 22 -4.78 -4.33 -1.82
N LEU A 23 -5.92 -4.08 -1.18
CA LEU A 23 -7.20 -4.68 -1.57
C LEU A 23 -7.79 -4.01 -2.81
N ASP A 24 -7.51 -2.72 -3.02
CA ASP A 24 -7.91 -2.02 -4.23
C ASP A 24 -7.07 -2.46 -5.43
N TYR A 25 -5.77 -2.70 -5.23
CA TYR A 25 -4.92 -3.31 -6.25
C TYR A 25 -5.43 -4.68 -6.69
N VAL A 26 -5.96 -5.51 -5.77
CA VAL A 26 -6.62 -6.78 -6.16
C VAL A 26 -7.85 -6.55 -7.03
N LYS A 27 -8.65 -5.51 -6.78
CA LYS A 27 -9.79 -5.15 -7.63
C LYS A 27 -9.32 -4.70 -9.02
N TRP A 28 -8.25 -3.92 -9.09
CA TRP A 28 -7.63 -3.48 -10.34
C TRP A 28 -7.09 -4.66 -11.15
N ILE A 29 -6.34 -5.57 -10.52
CA ILE A 29 -5.84 -6.81 -11.16
C ILE A 29 -7.02 -7.59 -11.77
N LYS A 30 -8.10 -7.80 -11.01
CA LYS A 30 -9.29 -8.48 -11.53
C LYS A 30 -9.94 -7.72 -12.69
N ARG A 31 -9.94 -6.39 -12.67
CA ARG A 31 -10.47 -5.55 -13.76
C ARG A 31 -9.62 -5.68 -15.02
N VAL A 32 -8.29 -5.66 -14.89
CA VAL A 32 -7.35 -5.88 -16.00
C VAL A 32 -7.57 -7.26 -16.62
N ILE A 33 -7.68 -8.32 -15.81
CA ILE A 33 -7.95 -9.68 -16.31
C ILE A 33 -9.30 -9.75 -17.04
N ARG A 34 -10.35 -9.08 -16.53
CA ARG A 34 -11.65 -9.02 -17.22
C ARG A 34 -11.58 -8.31 -18.56
N HIS A 35 -10.71 -7.31 -18.69
CA HIS A 35 -10.56 -6.55 -19.92
C HIS A 35 -9.67 -7.26 -20.95
N ASN A 36 -8.55 -7.82 -20.51
CA ASN A 36 -7.52 -8.39 -21.38
C ASN A 36 -7.71 -9.91 -21.62
N GLY A 37 -8.56 -10.57 -20.83
CA GLY A 37 -8.86 -11.98 -20.94
C GLY A 37 -8.06 -12.87 -19.98
N ALA A 38 -8.51 -14.12 -19.85
CA ALA A 38 -8.02 -15.07 -18.84
C ALA A 38 -6.54 -15.45 -19.00
N ASN A 39 -5.98 -15.31 -20.21
CA ASN A 39 -4.59 -15.62 -20.53
C ASN A 39 -3.60 -14.48 -20.22
N SER A 40 -4.07 -13.41 -19.56
CA SER A 40 -3.21 -12.29 -19.17
C SER A 40 -2.10 -12.73 -18.22
N GLU A 41 -0.92 -12.15 -18.39
CA GLU A 41 0.18 -12.23 -17.43
C GLU A 41 0.43 -10.83 -16.85
N ILE A 42 0.49 -10.75 -15.52
CA ILE A 42 0.54 -9.49 -14.78
C ILE A 42 1.76 -9.49 -13.87
N ALA A 43 2.58 -8.46 -13.99
CA ALA A 43 3.57 -8.08 -12.99
C ALA A 43 3.04 -6.88 -12.21
N VAL A 44 3.17 -6.91 -10.89
CA VAL A 44 2.85 -5.77 -10.01
C VAL A 44 4.16 -5.08 -9.66
N PHE A 45 4.27 -3.81 -10.01
CA PHE A 45 5.43 -2.98 -9.71
C PHE A 45 5.02 -1.78 -8.87
N GLY A 46 5.90 -1.38 -7.94
CA GLY A 46 5.75 -0.12 -7.24
C GLY A 46 7.07 0.39 -6.69
N THR A 47 7.15 1.72 -6.58
CA THR A 47 8.29 2.46 -6.03
C THR A 47 7.90 3.16 -4.73
N SER A 48 8.81 3.27 -3.76
CA SER A 48 8.59 3.91 -2.47
C SER A 48 7.34 3.35 -1.75
N MET A 49 6.36 4.16 -1.36
CA MET A 49 5.09 3.67 -0.79
C MET A 49 4.40 2.64 -1.70
N GLY A 50 4.51 2.79 -3.01
CA GLY A 50 4.01 1.81 -3.98
C GLY A 50 4.77 0.48 -3.92
N GLY A 51 6.06 0.50 -3.60
CA GLY A 51 6.88 -0.69 -3.38
C GLY A 51 6.41 -1.47 -2.14
N ALA A 52 6.21 -0.76 -1.03
CA ALA A 52 5.63 -1.35 0.18
C ALA A 52 4.22 -1.92 -0.09
N THR A 53 3.39 -1.18 -0.82
CA THR A 53 2.05 -1.63 -1.26
C THR A 53 2.13 -2.89 -2.12
N THR A 54 3.08 -2.95 -3.06
CA THR A 54 3.31 -4.12 -3.93
C THR A 54 3.60 -5.36 -3.09
N MET A 55 4.44 -5.25 -2.07
CA MET A 55 4.71 -6.36 -1.14
C MET A 55 3.48 -6.72 -0.30
N MET A 56 2.70 -5.75 0.17
CA MET A 56 1.45 -6.01 0.87
C MET A 56 0.41 -6.72 -0.01
N VAL A 57 0.35 -6.40 -1.30
CA VAL A 57 -0.51 -7.11 -2.27
C VAL A 57 -0.09 -8.57 -2.38
N SER A 58 1.22 -8.85 -2.42
CA SER A 58 1.73 -10.23 -2.56
C SER A 58 1.26 -11.17 -1.43
N GLY A 59 1.01 -10.63 -0.23
CA GLY A 59 0.48 -11.37 0.91
C GLY A 59 -1.04 -11.59 0.90
N VAL A 60 -1.79 -11.06 -0.07
CA VAL A 60 -3.25 -11.19 -0.12
C VAL A 60 -3.65 -12.60 -0.56
N LYS A 61 -4.46 -13.28 0.26
CA LYS A 61 -5.03 -14.59 -0.07
C LYS A 61 -5.97 -14.51 -1.28
N GLY A 62 -5.90 -15.52 -2.15
CA GLY A 62 -6.78 -15.61 -3.31
C GLY A 62 -6.45 -14.64 -4.45
N LEU A 63 -5.18 -14.24 -4.57
CA LEU A 63 -4.69 -13.51 -5.75
C LEU A 63 -4.93 -14.33 -7.03
N PRO A 64 -5.35 -13.70 -8.14
CA PRO A 64 -5.49 -14.38 -9.42
C PRO A 64 -4.16 -14.99 -9.88
N ARG A 65 -4.20 -16.20 -10.45
CA ARG A 65 -3.00 -16.93 -10.96
C ARG A 65 -2.27 -16.23 -12.10
N GLN A 66 -2.90 -15.21 -12.69
CA GLN A 66 -2.35 -14.33 -13.72
C GLN A 66 -1.25 -13.42 -13.17
N VAL A 67 -1.19 -13.17 -11.86
CA VAL A 67 -0.09 -12.42 -11.25
C VAL A 67 1.14 -13.32 -11.17
N LYS A 68 2.19 -12.99 -11.92
CA LYS A 68 3.40 -13.80 -12.08
C LYS A 68 4.60 -13.28 -11.29
N ALA A 69 4.62 -11.97 -11.03
CA ALA A 69 5.75 -11.32 -10.41
C ALA A 69 5.32 -10.10 -9.60
N PHE A 70 6.13 -9.81 -8.59
CA PHE A 70 6.10 -8.59 -7.80
C PHE A 70 7.48 -7.96 -7.88
N VAL A 71 7.53 -6.66 -8.18
CA VAL A 71 8.77 -5.89 -8.21
C VAL A 71 8.58 -4.70 -7.28
N GLU A 72 9.25 -4.78 -6.14
CA GLU A 72 9.31 -3.71 -5.16
C GLU A 72 10.61 -2.93 -5.36
N ASP A 73 10.48 -1.61 -5.39
CA ASP A 73 11.59 -0.69 -5.47
C ASP A 73 11.50 0.30 -4.30
N CYS A 74 12.51 0.28 -3.43
CA CYS A 74 12.72 1.21 -2.30
C CYS A 74 11.52 1.48 -1.37
N GLY A 75 10.66 0.50 -1.15
CA GLY A 75 9.58 0.55 -0.18
C GLY A 75 10.03 0.32 1.26
N TYR A 76 9.23 0.80 2.21
CA TYR A 76 9.44 0.51 3.63
C TYR A 76 8.94 -0.89 3.99
N THR A 77 9.58 -1.48 4.98
CA THR A 77 9.23 -2.81 5.52
C THR A 77 8.24 -2.75 6.69
N ASP A 78 8.18 -1.62 7.41
CA ASP A 78 7.31 -1.42 8.56
C ASP A 78 6.60 -0.06 8.48
N VAL A 79 5.26 -0.10 8.46
CA VAL A 79 4.41 1.10 8.36
C VAL A 79 4.61 2.02 9.58
N TYR A 80 4.84 1.44 10.76
CA TYR A 80 5.04 2.21 11.99
C TYR A 80 6.34 3.02 11.91
N SER A 81 7.43 2.39 11.49
CA SER A 81 8.73 3.04 11.34
C SER A 81 8.69 4.16 10.29
N GLU A 82 7.95 3.97 9.19
CA GLU A 82 7.74 5.02 8.18
C GLU A 82 6.94 6.20 8.75
N ILE A 83 5.83 5.93 9.45
CA ILE A 83 5.02 6.98 10.11
C ILE A 83 5.85 7.72 11.17
N ALA A 84 6.64 6.99 11.97
CA ALA A 84 7.49 7.56 13.00
C ALA A 84 8.61 8.42 12.40
N TYR A 85 9.23 7.97 11.30
CA TYR A 85 10.22 8.74 10.55
C TYR A 85 9.62 10.01 9.97
N GLN A 86 8.48 9.90 9.27
CA GLN A 86 7.81 11.06 8.69
C GLN A 86 7.27 12.03 9.75
N ALA A 87 6.78 11.54 10.89
CA ALA A 87 6.35 12.40 12.00
C ALA A 87 7.53 13.18 12.60
N LYS A 88 8.70 12.53 12.73
CA LYS A 88 9.93 13.17 13.19
C LYS A 88 10.44 14.23 12.20
N GLU A 89 10.47 13.91 10.92
CA GLU A 89 10.93 14.83 9.85
C GLU A 89 9.97 16.01 9.65
N MET A 90 8.65 15.78 9.62
CA MET A 90 7.68 16.85 9.39
C MET A 90 7.44 17.75 10.60
N TYR A 91 7.48 17.21 11.82
CA TYR A 91 7.07 17.96 13.02
C TYR A 91 8.19 18.21 14.02
N HIS A 92 9.42 17.71 13.80
CA HIS A 92 10.52 17.74 14.77
C HIS A 92 10.14 17.19 16.16
N LEU A 93 9.08 16.38 16.23
CA LEU A 93 8.54 15.85 17.47
C LEU A 93 9.28 14.57 17.86
N PRO A 94 9.63 14.40 19.14
CA PRO A 94 10.22 13.15 19.62
C PRO A 94 9.23 12.00 19.44
N THR A 95 9.72 10.86 18.96
CA THR A 95 8.94 9.63 18.72
C THR A 95 8.25 9.12 20.00
N PHE A 96 8.77 9.46 21.17
CA PHE A 96 8.18 9.19 22.46
C PHE A 96 7.62 10.48 23.09
N PRO A 97 6.37 10.49 23.64
CA PRO A 97 5.43 9.38 23.78
C PRO A 97 4.27 9.38 22.75
N LEU A 98 4.34 10.19 21.68
CA LEU A 98 3.17 10.49 20.84
C LEU A 98 2.66 9.31 20.01
N VAL A 99 3.57 8.48 19.45
CA VAL A 99 3.16 7.36 18.59
C VAL A 99 2.56 6.21 19.41
N ASP A 100 3.01 6.02 20.64
CA ASP A 100 2.49 5.00 21.57
C ASP A 100 1.05 5.30 22.03
N ILE A 101 0.71 6.58 22.19
CA ILE A 101 -0.65 7.01 22.60
C ILE A 101 -1.67 6.71 21.48
N VAL A 102 -1.32 6.98 20.21
CA VAL A 102 -2.19 6.67 19.07
C VAL A 102 -2.43 5.17 18.93
N ARG A 103 -1.42 4.35 19.26
CA ARG A 103 -1.55 2.88 19.33
C ARG A 103 -2.51 2.42 20.44
N GLY A 104 -2.52 3.09 21.59
CA GLY A 104 -3.39 2.76 22.72
C GLY A 104 -4.88 3.05 22.49
N ILE A 105 -5.21 3.99 21.61
CA ILE A 105 -6.61 4.40 21.32
C ILE A 105 -7.27 3.48 20.28
N ASN A 106 -6.48 2.67 19.54
CA ASN A 106 -6.94 1.84 18.42
C ASN A 106 -7.09 0.35 18.78
N HIS A 107 -7.21 0.02 20.07
CA HIS A 107 -7.52 -1.30 20.59
C HIS A 107 -9.00 -1.46 20.94
#